data_AF-A0A9W9AKQ7-F1
#
_entry.id   AF-A0A9W9AKQ7-F1
#
_cell.length_a   1.000
_cell.length_b   1.000
_cell.length_c   1.000
_cell.angle_alpha   90.00
_cell.angle_beta   90.00
_cell.angle_gamma   90.00
#
_symmetry.space_group_name_H-M   'P 1'
#
loop_
_entity.id
_entity.type
_entity.pdbx_description
1 polymer ?
#
loop_
_entity_poly.entity_id
_entity_poly.type
_entity_poly.pdbx_seq_one_letter_code
_entity_poly.pdbx_strand_id
1 'polypeptide(L)'
;MTIYYSLTFLLLAAEMVTFTGLVIPFPFVVRKRVFTFLSQSPIVAKVAYGIKISFIFVGILFFDALQRMFRITAESDLAKTQQSVGDVRTETSFAARKFYAQRNVYLTGFTLFLSLVLTRTFAINLDLIHTQEEYAKLKKASPSSDSDAGKKAREYDALKAKFDSQSKEYDQLADKYNKVTGGKADKKKD
;
A
#
# COMPACT_ATOMS: atom_id res chain seq x y z
N MET A 1 -25.28 -25.76 13.58
CA MET A 1 -24.29 -24.84 14.16
C MET A 1 -25.04 -23.71 14.84
N THR A 2 -24.58 -23.24 15.99
CA THR A 2 -25.22 -22.14 16.70
C THR A 2 -25.25 -20.87 15.84
N ILE A 3 -26.37 -20.14 15.89
CA ILE A 3 -26.68 -19.01 14.99
C ILE A 3 -25.56 -17.96 15.00
N TYR A 4 -24.97 -17.71 16.16
CA TYR A 4 -23.87 -16.76 16.31
C TYR A 4 -22.63 -17.14 15.51
N TYR A 5 -22.23 -18.42 15.43
CA TYR A 5 -21.09 -18.82 14.59
C TYR A 5 -21.38 -18.77 13.09
N SER A 6 -22.64 -18.93 12.69
CA SER A 6 -23.05 -18.74 11.30
C SER A 6 -22.93 -17.26 10.89
N LEU A 7 -23.29 -16.35 11.80
CA LEU A 7 -23.14 -14.91 11.59
C LEU A 7 -21.66 -14.50 11.50
N THR A 8 -20.79 -15.03 12.38
CA THR A 8 -19.35 -14.76 12.31
C THR A 8 -18.74 -15.29 11.01
N PHE A 9 -19.21 -16.43 10.51
CA PHE A 9 -18.77 -16.97 9.22
C PHE A 9 -19.17 -16.06 8.05
N LEU A 10 -20.42 -15.57 8.02
CA LEU A 10 -20.87 -14.65 6.99
C LEU A 10 -20.06 -13.34 7.03
N LEU A 11 -19.81 -12.83 8.25
CA LEU A 11 -18.97 -11.67 8.44
C LEU A 11 -17.55 -11.89 7.92
N LEU A 12 -16.93 -13.02 8.26
CA LEU A 12 -15.62 -13.41 7.73
C LEU A 12 -15.60 -13.45 6.20
N ALA A 13 -16.62 -14.05 5.58
CA ALA A 13 -16.73 -14.13 4.13
C ALA A 13 -16.83 -12.72 3.49
N ALA A 14 -17.64 -11.84 4.08
CA ALA A 14 -17.77 -10.46 3.63
C ALA A 14 -16.46 -9.68 3.77
N GLU A 15 -15.75 -9.87 4.88
CA GLU A 15 -14.43 -9.27 5.11
C GLU A 15 -13.39 -9.79 4.12
N MET A 16 -13.39 -11.08 3.78
CA MET A 16 -12.45 -11.66 2.81
C MET A 16 -12.65 -11.10 1.41
N VAL A 17 -13.91 -10.96 0.98
CA VAL A 17 -14.27 -10.34 -0.30
C VAL A 17 -13.84 -8.88 -0.31
N THR A 18 -14.13 -8.14 0.76
CA THR A 18 -13.75 -6.72 0.89
C THR A 18 -12.23 -6.55 0.90
N PHE A 19 -11.51 -7.38 1.66
CA PHE A 19 -10.06 -7.36 1.74
C PHE A 19 -9.40 -7.66 0.39
N THR A 20 -9.87 -8.70 -0.30
CA THR A 20 -9.39 -9.04 -1.65
C THR A 20 -9.65 -7.88 -2.61
N GLY A 21 -10.82 -7.26 -2.55
CA GLY A 21 -11.13 -6.03 -3.26
C GLY A 21 -10.13 -4.91 -2.97
N LEU A 22 -9.82 -4.64 -1.70
CA LEU A 22 -8.90 -3.56 -1.30
C LEU A 22 -7.42 -3.82 -1.65
N VAL A 23 -7.00 -5.09 -1.74
CA VAL A 23 -5.62 -5.48 -2.03
C VAL A 23 -5.31 -5.48 -3.53
N ILE A 24 -6.33 -5.66 -4.38
CA ILE A 24 -6.13 -5.62 -5.83
C ILE A 24 -5.46 -4.29 -6.23
N PRO A 25 -4.34 -4.35 -6.98
CA PRO A 25 -3.64 -3.15 -7.42
C PRO A 25 -4.48 -2.43 -8.50
N PHE A 26 -5.39 -1.58 -8.06
CA PHE A 26 -6.17 -0.75 -8.98
C PHE A 26 -5.33 0.39 -9.57
N PRO A 27 -5.51 0.72 -10.86
CA PRO A 27 -4.90 1.90 -11.46
C PRO A 27 -5.38 3.17 -10.72
N PHE A 28 -4.46 4.13 -10.54
CA PHE A 28 -4.63 5.30 -9.67
C PHE A 28 -5.98 6.04 -9.85
N VAL A 29 -6.43 6.19 -11.09
CA VAL A 29 -7.68 6.88 -11.43
C VAL A 29 -8.91 6.14 -10.87
N VAL A 30 -8.93 4.81 -10.99
CA VAL A 30 -10.02 3.96 -10.48
C VAL A 30 -9.98 3.91 -8.97
N ARG A 31 -8.79 3.74 -8.37
CA ARG A 31 -8.60 3.73 -6.92
C ARG A 31 -9.11 5.03 -6.31
N LYS A 32 -8.71 6.17 -6.85
CA LYS A 32 -9.20 7.48 -6.40
C LYS A 32 -10.73 7.57 -6.49
N ARG A 33 -11.33 7.24 -7.64
CA ARG A 33 -12.79 7.36 -7.80
C ARG A 33 -13.56 6.48 -6.82
N VAL A 34 -13.13 5.23 -6.64
CA VAL A 34 -13.77 4.26 -5.74
C VAL A 34 -13.60 4.66 -4.29
N PHE A 35 -12.39 5.04 -3.85
CA PHE A 35 -12.13 5.38 -2.46
C PHE A 35 -12.63 6.77 -2.06
N THR A 36 -12.62 7.76 -2.96
CA THR A 36 -13.27 9.06 -2.70
C THR A 36 -14.79 8.88 -2.60
N PHE A 37 -15.40 8.05 -3.46
CA PHE A 37 -16.82 7.72 -3.34
C PHE A 37 -17.12 6.93 -2.06
N LEU A 38 -16.26 5.97 -1.69
CA LEU A 38 -16.37 5.24 -0.43
C LEU A 38 -16.24 6.20 0.77
N SER A 39 -15.28 7.11 0.77
CA SER A 39 -15.02 8.01 1.88
C SER A 39 -16.07 9.13 2.02
N GLN A 40 -16.64 9.61 0.92
CA GLN A 40 -17.65 10.67 0.95
C GLN A 40 -19.07 10.14 1.18
N SER A 41 -19.32 8.85 0.93
CA SER A 41 -20.64 8.28 1.10
C SER A 41 -21.00 8.11 2.59
N PRO A 42 -22.09 8.73 3.07
CA PRO A 42 -22.54 8.58 4.46
C PRO A 42 -22.95 7.13 4.78
N ILE A 43 -23.24 6.32 3.76
CA ILE A 43 -23.54 4.90 3.89
C ILE A 43 -22.30 4.14 4.36
N VAL A 44 -21.13 4.47 3.81
CA VAL A 44 -19.87 3.78 4.15
C VAL A 44 -19.40 4.16 5.55
N ALA A 45 -19.63 5.40 5.99
CA ALA A 45 -19.39 5.79 7.38
C ALA A 45 -20.22 4.95 8.37
N LYS A 46 -21.51 4.72 8.07
CA LYS A 46 -22.38 3.84 8.86
C LYS A 46 -21.92 2.38 8.81
N VAL A 47 -21.49 1.88 7.65
CA VAL A 47 -20.94 0.52 7.49
C VAL A 47 -19.66 0.35 8.29
N ALA A 48 -18.74 1.31 8.24
CA ALA A 48 -17.50 1.29 9.02
C ALA A 48 -17.78 1.30 10.52
N TYR A 49 -18.78 2.05 10.98
CA TYR A 49 -19.23 2.01 12.37
C TYR A 49 -19.82 0.65 12.74
N GLY A 50 -20.62 0.05 11.84
CA GLY A 50 -21.12 -1.31 11.98
C GLY A 50 -20.00 -2.35 12.13
N ILE A 51 -18.96 -2.28 11.28
CA ILE A 51 -17.78 -3.15 11.36
C ILE A 51 -17.06 -3.00 12.70
N LYS A 52 -16.91 -1.77 13.22
CA LYS A 52 -16.31 -1.53 14.55
C LYS A 52 -17.12 -2.15 15.69
N ILE A 53 -18.45 -2.05 15.63
CA ILE A 53 -19.32 -2.68 16.63
C ILE A 53 -19.22 -4.21 16.53
N SER A 54 -19.28 -4.75 15.31
CA SER A 54 -19.12 -6.18 15.07
C SER A 54 -17.78 -6.71 15.57
N PHE A 55 -16.71 -5.94 15.45
CA PHE A 55 -15.39 -6.30 15.98
C PHE A 55 -15.41 -6.56 17.49
N ILE A 56 -16.06 -5.69 18.28
CA ILE A 56 -16.19 -5.88 19.73
C ILE A 56 -16.99 -7.16 20.04
N PHE A 57 -18.08 -7.38 19.30
CA PHE A 57 -18.94 -8.56 19.50
C PHE A 57 -18.22 -9.87 19.17
N VAL A 58 -17.50 -9.92 18.04
CA VAL A 58 -16.65 -11.06 17.69
C VAL A 58 -15.53 -11.23 18.72
N GLY A 59 -15.02 -10.15 19.29
CA GLY A 59 -14.05 -10.15 20.38
C GLY A 59 -14.56 -10.93 21.60
N ILE A 60 -15.76 -10.60 22.05
CA ILE A 60 -16.41 -11.30 23.16
C ILE A 60 -16.62 -12.79 22.82
N LEU A 61 -17.11 -13.09 21.61
CA LEU A 61 -17.30 -14.49 21.17
C LEU A 61 -15.99 -15.26 21.06
N PHE A 62 -14.89 -14.60 20.71
CA PHE A 62 -13.57 -15.20 20.66
C PHE A 62 -13.09 -15.57 22.06
N PHE A 63 -13.22 -14.66 23.04
CA PHE A 63 -12.87 -14.96 24.43
C PHE A 63 -13.77 -16.07 25.02
N ASP A 64 -15.08 -16.05 24.75
CA ASP A 64 -15.99 -17.15 25.13
C ASP A 64 -15.56 -18.49 24.52
N ALA A 65 -15.27 -18.50 23.21
CA ALA A 65 -14.82 -19.69 22.50
C ALA A 65 -13.48 -20.21 23.05
N LEU A 66 -12.54 -19.32 23.39
CA LEU A 66 -11.25 -19.67 23.99
C LEU A 66 -11.43 -20.30 25.37
N GLN A 67 -12.22 -19.67 26.25
CA GLN A 67 -12.52 -20.20 27.58
C GLN A 67 -13.19 -21.57 27.50
N ARG A 68 -14.17 -21.73 26.59
CA ARG A 68 -14.83 -23.01 26.35
C ARG A 68 -13.85 -24.06 25.81
N MET A 69 -12.98 -23.70 24.87
CA MET A 69 -11.98 -24.61 24.31
C MET A 69 -10.98 -25.07 25.37
N PHE A 70 -10.47 -24.15 26.20
CA PHE A 70 -9.55 -24.50 27.28
C PHE A 70 -10.21 -25.40 28.32
N ARG A 71 -11.45 -25.10 28.72
CA ARG A 71 -12.23 -25.95 29.62
C ARG A 71 -12.43 -27.36 29.06
N ILE A 72 -12.90 -27.49 27.81
CA ILE A 72 -13.11 -28.80 27.15
C ILE A 72 -11.78 -29.56 27.00
N THR A 73 -10.69 -28.85 26.76
CA THR A 73 -9.35 -29.44 26.65
C THR A 73 -8.88 -29.98 28.00
N ALA A 74 -9.01 -29.20 29.06
CA ALA A 74 -8.69 -29.64 30.42
C ALA A 74 -9.55 -30.84 30.87
N GLU A 75 -10.87 -30.79 30.65
CA GLU A 75 -11.79 -31.89 30.96
C GLU A 75 -11.38 -33.20 30.26
N SER A 76 -10.93 -33.12 29.01
CA SER A 76 -10.49 -34.31 28.27
C SER A 76 -9.11 -34.86 28.67
N ASP A 77 -8.19 -34.01 29.17
CA ASP A 77 -6.88 -34.47 29.65
C ASP A 77 -7.00 -35.11 31.04
N LEU A 78 -7.90 -34.58 31.88
CA LEU A 78 -8.28 -35.19 33.17
C LEU A 78 -8.96 -36.55 32.95
N ALA A 79 -9.87 -36.66 31.98
CA ALA A 79 -10.53 -37.93 31.65
C ALA A 79 -9.53 -39.01 31.18
N LYS A 80 -8.55 -38.64 30.35
CA LYS A 80 -7.45 -39.53 29.93
C LYS A 80 -6.54 -39.97 31.07
N THR A 81 -6.41 -39.15 32.10
CA THR A 81 -5.54 -39.43 33.26
C THR A 81 -6.27 -40.27 34.32
N GLN A 82 -7.59 -40.13 34.47
CA GLN A 82 -8.38 -40.85 35.47
C GLN A 82 -8.98 -42.19 35.00
N GLN A 83 -9.15 -42.43 33.70
CA GLN A 83 -9.70 -43.70 33.19
C GLN A 83 -8.64 -44.52 32.44
N SER A 84 -8.06 -45.51 33.14
CA SER A 84 -7.38 -46.65 32.50
C SER A 84 -8.37 -47.66 31.85
N VAL A 85 -9.68 -47.38 31.89
CA VAL A 85 -10.74 -48.19 31.25
C VAL A 85 -11.83 -47.23 30.73
N GLY A 86 -11.68 -46.75 29.49
CA GLY A 86 -12.60 -45.78 28.86
C GLY A 86 -13.35 -46.39 27.68
N ASP A 87 -14.67 -46.56 27.84
CA ASP A 87 -15.62 -46.91 26.79
C ASP A 87 -15.36 -46.09 25.50
N VAL A 88 -15.08 -46.77 24.38
CA VAL A 88 -14.77 -46.20 23.05
C VAL A 88 -15.81 -45.14 22.63
N ARG A 89 -17.06 -45.29 23.10
CA ARG A 89 -18.14 -44.34 22.81
C ARG A 89 -17.96 -42.99 23.52
N THR A 90 -17.36 -42.99 24.71
CA THR A 90 -17.08 -41.78 25.49
C THR A 90 -15.90 -41.02 24.90
N GLU A 91 -14.82 -41.72 24.56
CA GLU A 91 -13.64 -41.19 23.84
C GLU A 91 -14.04 -40.48 22.53
N THR A 92 -14.89 -41.13 21.73
CA THR A 92 -15.38 -40.59 20.44
C THR A 92 -16.19 -39.30 20.64
N SER A 93 -16.99 -39.23 21.70
CA SER A 93 -17.81 -38.05 22.01
C SER A 93 -16.99 -36.84 22.49
N PHE A 94 -15.90 -37.06 23.23
CA PHE A 94 -14.97 -36.00 23.66
C PHE A 94 -14.13 -35.48 22.50
N ALA A 95 -13.64 -36.37 21.63
CA ALA A 95 -12.91 -35.99 20.43
C ALA A 95 -13.75 -35.05 19.55
N ALA A 96 -15.02 -35.40 19.31
CA ALA A 96 -15.93 -34.55 18.54
C ALA A 96 -16.12 -33.15 19.17
N ARG A 97 -16.31 -33.05 20.49
CA ARG A 97 -16.44 -31.77 21.21
C ARG A 97 -15.19 -30.89 21.10
N LYS A 98 -14.00 -31.48 21.15
CA LYS A 98 -12.71 -30.79 20.93
C LYS A 98 -12.64 -30.17 19.54
N PHE A 99 -12.93 -30.94 18.48
CA PHE A 99 -12.90 -30.43 17.11
C PHE A 99 -13.89 -29.28 16.89
N TYR A 100 -15.09 -29.37 17.47
CA TYR A 100 -16.07 -28.29 17.39
C TYR A 100 -15.59 -27.01 18.11
N ALA A 101 -15.05 -27.12 19.32
CA ALA A 101 -14.54 -25.97 20.06
C ALA A 101 -13.34 -25.33 19.36
N GLN A 102 -12.40 -26.13 18.86
CA GLN A 102 -11.21 -25.68 18.16
C GLN A 102 -11.56 -24.92 16.87
N ARG A 103 -12.46 -25.46 16.04
CA ARG A 103 -12.90 -24.79 14.81
C ARG A 103 -13.61 -23.46 15.11
N ASN A 104 -14.41 -23.41 16.18
CA ASN A 104 -15.11 -22.19 16.54
C ASN A 104 -14.15 -21.09 17.04
N VAL A 105 -13.08 -21.45 17.77
CA VAL A 105 -12.00 -20.53 18.15
C VAL A 105 -11.25 -20.02 16.92
N TYR A 106 -10.91 -20.90 15.98
CA TYR A 106 -10.24 -20.47 14.76
C TYR A 106 -11.14 -19.57 13.91
N LEU A 107 -12.43 -19.90 13.77
CA LEU A 107 -13.38 -19.08 13.04
C LEU A 107 -13.43 -17.65 13.60
N THR A 108 -13.67 -17.49 14.91
CA THR A 108 -13.75 -16.17 15.54
C THR A 108 -12.40 -15.46 15.58
N GLY A 109 -11.30 -16.20 15.75
CA GLY A 109 -9.93 -15.64 15.73
C GLY A 109 -9.52 -15.11 14.36
N PHE A 110 -9.79 -15.85 13.28
CA PHE A 110 -9.52 -15.39 11.92
C PHE A 110 -10.37 -14.18 11.56
N THR A 111 -11.64 -14.14 11.99
CA THR A 111 -12.49 -12.96 11.80
C THR A 111 -11.87 -11.73 12.44
N LEU A 112 -11.48 -11.79 13.72
CA LEU A 112 -10.84 -10.66 14.40
C LEU A 112 -9.56 -10.18 13.71
N PHE A 113 -8.71 -11.14 13.33
CA PHE A 113 -7.47 -10.83 12.64
C PHE A 113 -7.75 -10.09 11.32
N LEU A 114 -8.69 -10.61 10.54
CA LEU A 114 -9.05 -10.03 9.25
C LEU A 114 -9.71 -8.66 9.40
N SER A 115 -10.59 -8.46 10.40
CA SER A 115 -11.17 -7.15 10.72
C SER A 115 -10.10 -6.09 10.99
N LEU A 116 -9.05 -6.46 11.75
CA LEU A 116 -7.95 -5.56 12.10
C LEU A 116 -7.12 -5.22 10.86
N VAL A 117 -6.73 -6.23 10.08
CA VAL A 117 -5.98 -6.05 8.84
C VAL A 117 -6.77 -5.18 7.86
N LEU A 118 -8.07 -5.42 7.68
CA LEU A 118 -8.93 -4.65 6.79
C LEU A 118 -8.97 -3.17 7.20
N THR A 119 -9.15 -2.89 8.49
CA THR A 119 -9.14 -1.52 9.02
C THR A 119 -7.81 -0.81 8.72
N ARG A 120 -6.69 -1.50 8.96
CA ARG A 120 -5.35 -0.95 8.69
C ARG A 120 -5.10 -0.75 7.21
N THR A 121 -5.46 -1.72 6.37
CA THR A 121 -5.33 -1.65 4.91
C THR A 121 -6.17 -0.51 4.35
N PHE A 122 -7.40 -0.29 4.82
CA PHE A 122 -8.24 0.81 4.38
C PHE A 122 -7.61 2.18 4.70
N ALA A 123 -7.07 2.36 5.91
CA ALA A 123 -6.38 3.59 6.29
C ALA A 123 -5.14 3.86 5.40
N ILE A 124 -4.28 2.84 5.22
CA ILE A 124 -3.09 2.96 4.35
C ILE A 124 -3.47 3.30 2.91
N ASN A 125 -4.56 2.72 2.39
CA ASN A 125 -5.05 3.04 1.05
C ASN A 125 -5.45 4.51 0.92
N LEU A 126 -6.14 5.07 1.92
CA LEU A 126 -6.52 6.49 1.92
C LEU A 126 -5.29 7.39 2.00
N ASP A 127 -4.34 7.08 2.89
CA ASP A 127 -3.09 7.83 3.02
C ASP A 127 -2.32 7.82 1.70
N LEU A 128 -2.22 6.66 1.05
CA LEU A 128 -1.56 6.53 -0.25
C LEU A 128 -2.20 7.43 -1.31
N ILE A 129 -3.54 7.49 -1.36
CA ILE A 129 -4.26 8.37 -2.30
C ILE A 129 -3.97 9.83 -2.01
N HIS A 130 -4.03 10.24 -0.74
CA HIS A 130 -3.73 11.63 -0.33
C HIS A 130 -2.30 12.03 -0.69
N THR A 131 -1.32 11.19 -0.38
CA THR A 131 0.09 11.44 -0.74
C THR A 131 0.28 11.53 -2.25
N GLN A 132 -0.38 10.66 -3.03
CA GLN A 132 -0.30 10.71 -4.50
C GLN A 132 -0.96 11.99 -5.07
N GLU A 133 -2.04 12.49 -4.46
CA GLU A 133 -2.65 13.75 -4.85
C GLU A 133 -1.74 14.96 -4.59
N GLU A 134 -1.11 15.01 -3.41
CA GLU A 134 -0.15 16.05 -3.08
C GLU A 134 1.04 16.02 -4.03
N TYR A 135 1.59 14.83 -4.30
CA TYR A 135 2.68 14.66 -5.26
C TYR A 135 2.30 15.13 -6.66
N ALA A 136 1.09 14.80 -7.14
CA ALA A 136 0.59 15.25 -8.43
C ALA A 136 0.37 16.76 -8.50
N LYS A 137 -0.07 17.39 -7.40
CA LYS A 137 -0.21 18.86 -7.29
C LYS A 137 1.16 19.53 -7.30
N LEU A 138 2.12 19.05 -6.52
CA LEU A 138 3.49 19.57 -6.50
C LEU A 138 4.17 19.43 -7.86
N LYS A 139 4.02 18.29 -8.54
CA LYS A 139 4.57 18.07 -9.89
C LYS A 139 3.95 19.01 -10.94
N LYS A 140 2.67 19.36 -10.81
CA LYS A 140 2.01 20.35 -11.68
C LYS A 140 2.40 21.79 -11.35
N ALA A 141 2.59 22.10 -10.06
CA ALA A 141 3.02 23.41 -9.58
C ALA A 141 4.51 23.70 -9.85
N SER A 142 5.34 22.65 -9.94
CA SER A 142 6.72 22.70 -10.42
C SER A 142 6.85 22.06 -11.81
N PRO A 143 6.46 22.75 -12.90
CA PRO A 143 6.78 22.30 -14.26
C PRO A 143 8.30 22.40 -14.58
N SER A 144 9.13 22.79 -13.61
CA SER A 144 10.47 23.32 -13.77
C SER A 144 11.62 22.42 -13.28
N SER A 145 11.41 21.15 -12.92
CA SER A 145 12.55 20.26 -12.60
C SER A 145 12.99 19.40 -13.79
N ASP A 146 12.04 18.79 -14.52
CA ASP A 146 12.36 17.91 -15.66
C ASP A 146 12.57 18.69 -16.97
N SER A 147 11.85 19.81 -17.14
CA SER A 147 11.97 20.64 -18.34
C SER A 147 13.14 21.62 -18.29
N ASP A 148 13.65 21.95 -17.10
CA ASP A 148 14.70 22.94 -16.91
C ASP A 148 16.10 22.33 -17.05
N ALA A 149 16.27 21.06 -16.67
CA ALA A 149 17.51 20.30 -16.93
C ALA A 149 17.72 20.08 -18.44
N GLY A 150 16.66 19.69 -19.17
CA GLY A 150 16.73 19.51 -20.62
C GLY A 150 16.87 20.82 -21.41
N LYS A 151 16.28 21.92 -20.93
CA LYS A 151 16.46 23.25 -21.53
C LYS A 151 17.85 23.81 -21.28
N LYS A 152 18.36 23.73 -20.04
CA LYS A 152 19.73 24.17 -19.72
C LYS A 152 20.76 23.40 -20.51
N ALA A 153 20.63 22.07 -20.64
CA ALA A 153 21.55 21.28 -21.46
C ALA A 153 21.61 21.76 -22.93
N ARG A 154 20.44 22.02 -23.56
CA ARG A 154 20.37 22.55 -24.93
C ARG A 154 20.93 23.97 -25.05
N GLU A 155 20.72 24.79 -24.04
CA GLU A 155 21.21 26.17 -24.00
C GLU A 155 22.73 26.23 -23.81
N TYR A 156 23.30 25.33 -23.01
CA TYR A 156 24.74 25.13 -22.87
C TYR A 156 25.39 24.67 -24.18
N ASP A 157 24.81 23.69 -24.88
CA ASP A 157 25.33 23.22 -26.17
C ASP A 157 25.27 24.32 -27.25
N ALA A 158 24.18 25.08 -27.30
CA ALA A 158 24.03 26.21 -28.22
C ALA A 158 25.03 27.34 -27.90
N LEU A 159 25.29 27.61 -26.62
CA LEU A 159 26.24 28.63 -26.19
C LEU A 159 27.69 28.23 -26.51
N LYS A 160 28.03 26.95 -26.34
CA LYS A 160 29.35 26.41 -26.71
C LYS A 160 29.59 26.51 -28.23
N ALA A 161 28.59 26.19 -29.04
CA ALA A 161 28.69 26.32 -30.50
C ALA A 161 28.92 27.77 -30.95
N LYS A 162 28.26 28.75 -30.29
CA LYS A 162 28.47 30.18 -30.56
C LYS A 162 29.87 30.64 -30.16
N PHE A 163 30.40 30.14 -29.04
CA PHE A 163 31.75 30.45 -28.60
C PHE A 163 32.79 29.91 -29.59
N ASP A 164 32.64 28.67 -30.05
CA ASP A 164 33.54 28.07 -31.05
C ASP A 164 33.49 28.79 -32.40
N SER A 165 32.30 29.22 -32.86
CA SER A 165 32.20 30.01 -34.09
C SER A 165 32.85 31.37 -33.94
N GLN A 166 32.64 32.03 -32.79
CA GLN A 166 33.21 33.34 -32.53
C GLN A 166 34.73 33.28 -32.39
N SER A 167 35.28 32.26 -31.73
CA SER A 167 36.73 32.04 -31.63
C SER A 167 37.36 31.90 -33.02
N LYS A 168 36.73 31.13 -33.92
CA LYS A 168 37.21 30.97 -35.30
C LYS A 168 37.18 32.27 -36.09
N GLU A 169 36.17 33.11 -35.89
CA GLU A 169 36.11 34.43 -36.51
C GLU A 169 37.22 35.36 -35.99
N TYR A 170 37.51 35.32 -34.69
CA TYR A 170 38.63 36.06 -34.10
C TYR A 170 39.98 35.59 -34.65
N ASP A 171 40.20 34.28 -34.77
CA ASP A 171 41.44 33.73 -35.34
C ASP A 171 41.61 34.14 -36.81
N GLN A 172 40.54 34.06 -37.61
CA GLN A 172 40.57 34.51 -39.01
C GLN A 172 40.80 36.01 -39.14
N LEU A 173 40.23 36.81 -38.24
CA LEU A 173 40.42 38.26 -38.23
C LEU A 173 41.84 38.63 -37.80
N ALA A 174 42.42 37.91 -36.83
CA ALA A 174 43.81 38.04 -36.43
C ALA A 174 44.76 37.66 -37.57
N ASP A 175 44.50 36.57 -38.29
CA ASP A 175 45.27 36.17 -39.47
C ASP A 175 45.19 37.20 -40.59
N LYS A 176 44.00 37.75 -40.86
CA LYS A 176 43.82 38.83 -41.84
C LYS A 176 44.53 40.09 -41.42
N TYR A 177 44.45 40.46 -40.14
CA TYR A 177 45.14 41.62 -39.60
C TYR A 177 46.65 41.45 -39.73
N ASN A 178 47.20 40.30 -39.31
CA ASN A 178 48.61 39.95 -39.42
C ASN A 178 49.10 39.93 -40.88
N LYS A 179 48.27 39.49 -41.84
CA LYS A 179 48.61 39.57 -43.28
C LYS A 179 48.66 41.01 -43.79
N VAL A 180 47.75 41.87 -43.33
CA VAL A 180 47.68 43.28 -43.76
C VAL A 180 48.76 44.15 -43.08
N THR A 181 49.08 43.90 -41.81
CA THR A 181 50.14 44.62 -41.07
C THR A 181 51.53 44.05 -41.33
N GLY A 182 51.67 42.73 -41.45
CA GLY A 182 52.93 42.08 -41.83
C GLY A 182 53.38 42.39 -43.26
N GLY A 183 52.44 42.73 -44.16
CA GLY A 183 52.75 43.20 -45.51
C GLY A 183 53.19 44.67 -45.60
N LYS A 184 53.10 45.45 -44.52
CA LYS A 184 53.50 46.87 -44.49
C LYS A 184 54.83 47.14 -43.80
N ALA A 185 55.52 46.11 -43.29
CA ALA A 185 56.75 46.28 -42.52
C ALA A 185 58.05 46.17 -43.33
N ASP A 186 58.02 45.97 -44.65
CA ASP A 186 59.26 45.96 -45.44
C ASP A 186 59.08 46.53 -46.85
N LYS A 187 59.40 47.83 -46.98
CA LYS A 187 60.23 48.45 -48.04
C LYS A 187 59.89 49.93 -48.17
N LYS A 188 60.48 50.74 -47.29
CA LYS A 188 61.13 52.00 -47.69
C LYS A 188 62.13 52.42 -46.60
N LYS A 189 63.32 51.84 -46.70
CA LYS A 189 64.59 52.40 -46.20
C LYS A 189 65.44 52.61 -47.46
N ASP A 190 65.93 53.84 -47.59
CA ASP A 190 66.84 54.41 -48.59
C ASP A 190 66.37 54.49 -50.05
#